data_AF-A0AAV1QJ76-F1
#
_entry.id   AF-A0AAV1QJ76-F1
#
_cell.length_a   1.000
_cell.length_b   1.000
_cell.length_c   1.000
_cell.angle_alpha   90.00
_cell.angle_beta   90.00
_cell.angle_gamma   90.00
#
_symmetry.space_group_name_H-M   'P 1'
#
loop_
_entity.id
_entity.type
_entity.pdbx_description
1 polymer ?
#
loop_
_entity_poly.entity_id
_entity_poly.type
_entity_poly.pdbx_seq_one_letter_code
_entity_poly.pdbx_strand_id
1 'polypeptide(L)'
;MKDGHCTSCTGKCPVSDHVKEEWIYVTKTRYVKTTLQDMKEKYEENKSKSEKKKSLMEYLQTEMEELKAEKIKLLDESYQHVVNLEQIALNDNSLSTYANLDFLIEKMKERRDTEKVKKLEEMKRRIEKGNKSVLKYMFGKLKFW
;
A
#
# COMPACT_ATOMS: atom_id res chain seq x y z
N MET A 1 -30.91 29.75 27.34
CA MET A 1 -30.79 31.22 27.26
C MET A 1 -31.05 31.78 28.64
N LYS A 2 -30.25 32.74 29.09
CA LYS A 2 -30.37 33.43 30.39
C LYS A 2 -30.08 34.91 30.16
N ASP A 3 -30.85 35.81 30.77
CA ASP A 3 -30.68 37.26 30.67
C ASP A 3 -30.57 37.78 29.22
N GLY A 4 -31.40 37.23 28.32
CA GLY A 4 -31.42 37.64 26.90
C GLY A 4 -30.26 37.10 26.04
N HIS A 5 -29.41 36.23 26.57
CA HIS A 5 -28.24 35.71 25.86
C HIS A 5 -28.19 34.17 25.85
N CYS A 6 -27.57 33.61 24.80
CA CYS A 6 -27.34 32.19 24.65
C CYS A 6 -26.30 31.69 25.66
N THR A 7 -26.61 30.58 26.32
CA THR A 7 -25.73 29.95 27.31
C THR A 7 -24.87 28.84 26.72
N SER A 8 -25.18 28.40 25.50
CA SER A 8 -24.51 27.27 24.82
C SER A 8 -23.44 27.74 23.84
N CYS A 9 -23.60 28.92 23.25
CA CYS A 9 -22.61 29.50 22.35
C CYS A 9 -21.53 30.22 23.13
N THR A 10 -20.27 30.00 22.74
CA THR A 10 -19.08 30.59 23.37
C THR A 10 -19.13 32.12 23.39
N GLY A 11 -19.73 32.74 22.36
CA GLY A 11 -19.88 34.19 22.23
C GLY A 11 -21.08 34.79 22.97
N LYS A 12 -21.89 33.98 23.67
CA LYS A 12 -23.12 34.41 24.36
C LYS A 12 -24.04 35.27 23.48
N CYS A 13 -24.30 34.84 22.25
CA CYS A 13 -25.08 35.63 21.28
C CYS A 13 -26.49 36.00 21.81
N PRO A 14 -27.05 37.15 21.40
CA PRO A 14 -28.41 37.54 21.76
C PRO A 14 -29.44 36.54 21.21
N VAL A 15 -30.64 36.51 21.83
CA VAL A 15 -31.73 35.59 21.42
C VAL A 15 -32.12 35.73 19.95
N SER A 16 -32.02 36.94 19.37
CA SER A 16 -32.32 37.23 17.96
C SER A 16 -31.49 36.41 16.97
N ASP A 17 -30.30 35.96 17.37
CA ASP A 17 -29.39 35.21 16.50
C ASP A 17 -29.65 33.70 16.58
N HIS A 18 -30.53 33.29 17.49
CA HIS A 18 -30.93 31.92 17.74
C HIS A 18 -32.44 31.75 17.55
N VAL A 19 -32.99 32.38 16.51
CA VAL A 19 -34.38 32.17 16.12
C VAL A 19 -34.52 30.73 15.64
N LYS A 20 -35.36 29.96 16.32
CA LYS A 20 -35.76 28.63 15.86
C LYS A 20 -36.72 28.80 14.70
N GLU A 21 -36.53 28.01 13.65
CA GLU A 21 -37.50 27.91 12.57
C GLU A 21 -38.86 27.45 13.12
N GLU A 22 -39.95 27.84 12.46
CA GLU A 22 -41.33 27.52 12.88
C GLU A 22 -41.67 26.01 12.78
N TRP A 23 -40.76 25.22 12.23
CA TRP A 23 -40.94 23.78 12.02
C TRP A 23 -39.91 22.99 12.82
N ILE A 24 -40.36 21.83 13.30
CA ILE A 24 -39.50 20.87 13.99
C ILE A 24 -39.57 19.52 13.27
N TYR A 25 -38.42 18.87 13.13
CA TYR A 25 -38.37 17.48 12.68
C TYR A 25 -38.88 16.59 13.80
N VAL A 26 -39.95 15.85 13.52
CA VAL A 26 -40.55 14.87 14.44
C VAL A 26 -40.42 13.47 13.87
N THR A 27 -39.81 12.58 14.66
CA THR A 27 -39.73 11.16 14.35
C THR A 27 -41.13 10.54 14.47
N LYS A 28 -41.64 9.97 13.38
CA LYS A 28 -42.93 9.26 13.37
C LYS A 28 -42.70 7.77 13.15
N THR A 29 -43.23 6.96 14.05
CA THR A 29 -43.24 5.51 13.91
C THR A 29 -44.38 5.08 13.00
N ARG A 30 -44.07 4.35 11.92
CA ARG A 30 -45.07 3.74 11.04
C ARG A 30 -45.15 2.25 11.34
N TYR A 31 -46.34 1.78 11.68
CA TYR A 31 -46.61 0.34 11.79
C TYR A 31 -46.73 -0.26 10.40
N VAL A 32 -45.99 -1.33 10.15
CA VAL A 32 -46.02 -2.09 8.91
C VAL A 32 -46.53 -3.49 9.25
N LYS A 33 -47.47 -4.03 8.47
CA LYS A 33 -47.89 -5.42 8.59
C LYS A 33 -46.82 -6.31 7.97
N THR A 34 -46.24 -7.20 8.76
CA THR A 34 -45.28 -8.21 8.33
C THR A 34 -45.73 -9.54 8.90
N THR A 35 -45.72 -10.60 8.09
CA THR A 35 -46.02 -11.95 8.55
C THR A 35 -44.77 -12.61 9.11
N LEU A 36 -44.93 -13.65 9.94
CA LEU A 36 -43.80 -14.46 10.42
C LEU A 36 -43.03 -15.10 9.25
N GLN A 37 -43.72 -15.41 8.16
CA GLN A 37 -43.12 -15.95 6.95
C GLN A 37 -42.21 -14.91 6.27
N ASP A 38 -42.67 -13.66 6.10
CA ASP A 38 -41.87 -12.57 5.53
C ASP A 38 -40.59 -12.31 6.35
N MET A 39 -40.70 -12.38 7.69
CA MET A 39 -39.53 -12.23 8.58
C MET A 39 -38.53 -13.36 8.37
N LYS A 40 -39.00 -14.60 8.24
CA LYS A 40 -38.16 -15.78 8.04
C LYS A 40 -37.44 -15.74 6.70
N GLU A 41 -38.14 -15.40 5.62
CA GLU A 41 -37.54 -15.28 4.28
C GLU A 41 -36.46 -14.21 4.24
N LYS A 42 -36.74 -13.04 4.81
CA LYS A 42 -35.75 -11.96 4.91
C LYS A 42 -34.54 -12.36 5.76
N TYR A 43 -34.74 -13.13 6.82
CA TYR A 43 -33.65 -13.64 7.64
C TYR A 43 -32.76 -14.60 6.84
N GLU A 44 -33.33 -15.60 6.17
CA GLU A 44 -32.56 -16.58 5.39
C GLU A 44 -31.85 -15.93 4.19
N GLU A 45 -32.49 -14.96 3.52
CA GLU A 45 -31.83 -14.20 2.46
C GLU A 45 -30.61 -13.43 2.99
N ASN A 46 -30.75 -12.74 4.13
CA ASN A 46 -29.63 -12.02 4.73
C ASN A 46 -28.53 -12.96 5.25
N LYS A 47 -28.91 -14.11 5.81
CA LYS A 47 -27.99 -15.15 6.25
C LYS A 47 -27.17 -15.69 5.09
N SER A 48 -27.82 -16.10 4.00
CA SER A 48 -27.12 -16.61 2.80
C SER A 48 -26.22 -15.56 2.15
N LYS A 49 -26.65 -14.28 2.09
CA LYS A 49 -25.79 -13.17 1.64
C LYS A 49 -24.59 -12.96 2.55
N SER A 50 -24.78 -13.07 3.86
CA SER A 50 -23.72 -12.94 4.86
C SER A 50 -22.70 -14.08 4.74
N GLU A 51 -23.16 -15.31 4.60
CA GLU A 51 -22.31 -16.49 4.41
C GLU A 51 -21.46 -16.39 3.13
N LYS A 52 -22.06 -16.00 2.00
CA LYS A 52 -21.34 -15.76 0.75
C LYS A 52 -20.27 -14.66 0.88
N LYS A 53 -20.56 -13.60 1.64
CA LYS A 53 -19.58 -12.53 1.90
C LYS A 53 -18.43 -13.04 2.77
N LYS A 54 -18.71 -13.84 3.79
CA LYS A 54 -17.69 -14.46 4.64
C LYS A 54 -16.78 -15.39 3.84
N SER A 55 -17.35 -16.28 3.03
CA SER A 55 -16.56 -17.17 2.19
C SER A 55 -15.67 -16.41 1.20
N LEU A 56 -16.17 -15.32 0.61
CA LEU A 56 -15.36 -14.46 -0.26
C LEU A 56 -14.24 -13.77 0.50
N MET A 57 -14.50 -13.28 1.73
CA MET A 57 -13.46 -12.66 2.57
C MET A 57 -12.37 -13.67 2.95
N GLU A 58 -12.75 -14.88 3.35
CA GLU A 58 -11.81 -15.96 3.68
C GLU A 58 -10.94 -16.31 2.47
N TYR A 59 -11.55 -16.49 1.29
CA TYR A 59 -10.82 -16.74 0.05
C TYR A 59 -9.82 -15.62 -0.28
N LEU A 60 -10.24 -14.37 -0.24
CA LEU A 60 -9.36 -13.23 -0.52
C LEU A 60 -8.22 -13.13 0.49
N GLN A 61 -8.47 -13.45 1.76
CA GLN A 61 -7.43 -13.46 2.77
C GLN A 61 -6.38 -14.55 2.48
N THR A 62 -6.82 -15.75 2.13
CA THR A 62 -5.92 -16.85 1.71
C THR A 62 -5.12 -16.47 0.47
N GLU A 63 -5.76 -15.95 -0.57
CA GLU A 63 -5.09 -15.52 -1.80
C GLU A 63 -4.05 -14.42 -1.53
N MET A 64 -4.36 -13.46 -0.64
CA MET A 64 -3.40 -12.44 -0.21
C MET A 64 -2.19 -13.02 0.52
N GLU A 65 -2.37 -14.08 1.33
CA GLU A 65 -1.27 -14.74 2.03
C GLU A 65 -0.38 -15.53 1.05
N GLU A 66 -0.98 -16.25 0.11
CA GLU A 66 -0.29 -16.99 -0.95
C GLU A 66 0.53 -16.05 -1.84
N LEU A 67 -0.07 -14.96 -2.33
CA LEU A 67 0.62 -13.96 -3.15
C LEU A 67 1.77 -13.28 -2.40
N LYS A 68 1.64 -13.06 -1.09
CA LYS A 68 2.75 -12.52 -0.27
C LYS A 68 3.90 -13.52 -0.18
N ALA A 69 3.60 -14.80 0.02
CA ALA A 69 4.61 -15.85 0.09
C ALA A 69 5.33 -16.03 -1.26
N GLU A 70 4.59 -16.02 -2.37
CA GLU A 70 5.14 -16.09 -3.72
C GLU A 70 6.02 -14.88 -4.03
N LYS A 71 5.56 -13.66 -3.71
CA LYS A 71 6.36 -12.44 -3.85
C LYS A 71 7.70 -12.55 -3.11
N ILE A 72 7.69 -13.06 -1.88
CA ILE A 72 8.91 -13.26 -1.08
C ILE A 72 9.86 -14.23 -1.77
N LYS A 73 9.34 -15.38 -2.23
CA LYS A 73 10.10 -16.40 -2.93
C LYS A 73 10.75 -15.84 -4.20
N LEU A 74 9.97 -15.15 -5.04
CA LEU A 74 10.46 -14.55 -6.29
C LEU A 74 11.55 -13.50 -6.05
N LEU A 75 11.43 -12.69 -4.99
CA LEU A 75 12.47 -11.73 -4.62
C LEU A 75 13.76 -12.43 -4.18
N ASP A 76 13.66 -13.52 -3.43
CA ASP A 76 14.82 -14.29 -3.00
C ASP A 76 15.50 -15.01 -4.17
N GLU A 77 14.72 -15.59 -5.09
CA GLU A 77 15.22 -16.18 -6.34
C GLU A 77 15.92 -15.13 -7.22
N SER A 78 15.30 -13.97 -7.42
CA SER A 78 15.89 -12.86 -8.17
C SER A 78 17.24 -12.43 -7.57
N TYR A 79 17.33 -12.35 -6.24
CA TYR A 79 18.60 -12.08 -5.57
C TYR A 79 19.65 -13.15 -5.81
N GLN A 80 19.30 -14.43 -5.70
CA GLN A 80 20.25 -15.51 -6.00
C GLN A 80 20.74 -15.45 -7.44
N HIS A 81 19.85 -15.16 -8.40
CA HIS A 81 20.25 -14.99 -9.80
C HIS A 81 21.23 -13.83 -9.98
N VAL A 82 20.98 -12.67 -9.37
CA VAL A 82 21.90 -11.52 -9.43
C VAL A 82 23.26 -11.86 -8.82
N VAL A 83 23.28 -12.53 -7.66
CA VAL A 83 24.51 -12.95 -7.00
C VAL A 83 25.30 -13.96 -7.85
N ASN A 84 24.62 -14.95 -8.43
CA ASN A 84 25.27 -15.97 -9.25
C ASN A 84 25.81 -15.36 -10.55
N LEU A 85 25.07 -14.44 -11.17
CA LEU A 85 25.54 -13.69 -12.33
C LEU A 85 26.78 -12.86 -12.01
N GLU A 86 26.83 -12.19 -10.85
CA GLU A 86 28.03 -11.48 -10.43
C GLU A 86 29.25 -12.40 -10.30
N GLN A 87 29.07 -13.60 -9.75
CA GLN A 87 30.14 -14.58 -9.61
C GLN A 87 30.63 -15.13 -10.94
N ILE A 88 29.73 -15.40 -11.89
CA ILE A 88 30.05 -15.99 -13.20
C ILE A 88 30.62 -14.93 -14.15
N ALA A 89 30.06 -13.72 -14.16
CA ALA A 89 30.37 -12.70 -15.16
C ALA A 89 31.71 -11.97 -14.94
N LEU A 90 32.50 -12.31 -13.92
CA LEU A 90 33.85 -11.76 -13.69
C LEU A 90 33.95 -10.21 -13.85
N ASN A 91 32.94 -9.45 -13.40
CA ASN A 91 32.83 -7.98 -13.57
C ASN A 91 32.59 -7.43 -15.00
N ASP A 92 31.98 -8.17 -15.92
CA ASP A 92 31.50 -7.57 -17.17
C ASP A 92 30.30 -6.64 -16.89
N ASN A 93 30.60 -5.34 -16.82
CA ASN A 93 29.74 -4.26 -16.33
C ASN A 93 28.63 -3.90 -17.34
N SER A 94 27.65 -4.79 -17.55
CA SER A 94 26.52 -4.49 -18.43
C SER A 94 25.56 -3.47 -17.80
N LEU A 95 25.24 -2.41 -18.53
CA LEU A 95 24.40 -1.29 -18.07
C LEU A 95 22.95 -1.72 -17.74
N SER A 96 22.46 -2.79 -18.36
CA SER A 96 21.11 -3.33 -18.16
C SER A 96 20.94 -4.01 -16.79
N THR A 97 22.04 -4.45 -16.16
CA THR A 97 22.05 -4.98 -14.79
C THR A 97 21.74 -3.89 -13.75
N TYR A 98 22.04 -2.61 -14.04
CA TYR A 98 21.91 -1.50 -13.10
C TYR A 98 20.45 -1.15 -12.75
N ALA A 99 19.55 -1.10 -13.74
CA ALA A 99 18.14 -0.78 -13.49
C ALA A 99 17.44 -1.88 -12.66
N ASN A 100 17.82 -3.14 -12.87
CA ASN A 100 17.29 -4.27 -12.11
C ASN A 100 17.85 -4.34 -10.67
N LEU A 101 19.07 -3.86 -10.45
CA LEU A 101 19.70 -3.77 -9.12
C LEU A 101 18.98 -2.77 -8.21
N ASP A 102 18.61 -1.59 -8.70
CA ASP A 102 17.94 -0.56 -7.90
C ASP A 102 16.57 -1.02 -7.41
N PHE A 103 15.80 -1.66 -8.28
CA PHE A 103 14.53 -2.28 -7.91
C PHE A 103 14.72 -3.32 -6.80
N LEU A 104 15.71 -4.22 -6.96
CA LEU A 104 15.94 -5.27 -5.97
C LEU A 104 16.43 -4.69 -4.64
N ILE A 105 17.29 -3.68 -4.64
CA ILE A 105 17.75 -2.97 -3.43
C ILE A 105 16.56 -2.37 -2.68
N GLU A 106 15.66 -1.67 -3.39
CA GLU A 106 14.46 -1.08 -2.80
C GLU A 106 13.57 -2.15 -2.16
N LYS A 107 13.30 -3.26 -2.87
CA LYS A 107 12.47 -4.35 -2.35
C LYS A 107 13.10 -5.08 -1.17
N MET A 108 14.43 -5.20 -1.11
CA MET A 108 15.11 -5.76 0.06
C MET A 108 15.09 -4.79 1.26
N LYS A 109 15.12 -3.47 1.04
CA LYS A 109 14.94 -2.45 2.10
C LYS A 109 13.54 -2.50 2.69
N GLU A 110 12.51 -2.60 1.85
CA GLU A 110 11.11 -2.80 2.30
C GLU A 110 10.99 -4.04 3.21
N ARG A 111 11.69 -5.12 2.88
CA ARG A 111 11.75 -6.36 3.67
C ARG A 111 12.65 -6.29 4.90
N ARG A 112 13.38 -5.18 5.11
CA ARG A 112 14.39 -5.00 6.16
C ARG A 112 15.52 -6.05 6.12
N ASP A 113 15.81 -6.61 4.94
CA ASP A 113 16.89 -7.59 4.74
C ASP A 113 18.22 -6.85 4.54
N THR A 114 18.80 -6.37 5.64
CA THR A 114 19.96 -5.48 5.63
C THR A 114 21.22 -6.13 5.05
N GLU A 115 21.34 -7.45 5.14
CA GLU A 115 22.48 -8.19 4.61
C GLU A 115 22.43 -8.23 3.08
N LYS A 116 21.27 -8.60 2.50
CA LYS A 116 21.10 -8.59 1.03
C LYS A 116 21.22 -7.18 0.47
N VAL A 117 20.68 -6.17 1.16
CA VAL A 117 20.82 -4.76 0.75
C VAL A 117 22.28 -4.35 0.67
N LYS A 118 23.08 -4.60 1.71
CA LYS A 118 24.51 -4.24 1.72
C LYS A 118 25.26 -4.87 0.57
N LYS A 119 25.01 -6.17 0.30
CA LYS A 119 25.66 -6.88 -0.79
C LYS A 119 25.33 -6.24 -2.13
N LEU A 120 24.05 -6.00 -2.43
CA LEU A 120 23.61 -5.39 -3.67
C LEU A 120 24.16 -3.95 -3.86
N GLU A 121 24.20 -3.15 -2.80
CA GLU A 121 24.80 -1.80 -2.83
C GLU A 121 26.31 -1.85 -3.09
N GLU A 122 27.01 -2.87 -2.62
CA GLU A 122 28.42 -3.09 -2.94
C GLU A 122 28.62 -3.48 -4.41
N MET A 123 27.77 -4.35 -4.97
CA MET A 123 27.78 -4.66 -6.42
C MET A 123 27.60 -3.37 -7.23
N LYS A 124 26.60 -2.56 -6.88
CA LYS A 124 26.30 -1.29 -7.54
C LYS A 124 27.50 -0.34 -7.54
N ARG A 125 28.16 -0.15 -6.39
CA ARG A 125 29.36 0.71 -6.27
C ARG A 125 30.53 0.22 -7.11
N ARG A 126 30.72 -1.10 -7.25
CA ARG A 126 31.79 -1.66 -8.10
C ARG A 126 31.55 -1.36 -9.57
N ILE A 127 30.31 -1.56 -10.05
CA ILE A 127 29.90 -1.25 -11.43
C ILE A 127 30.12 0.25 -11.74
N GLU A 128 29.68 1.15 -10.85
CA GLU A 128 29.86 2.59 -11.05
C GLU A 128 31.32 3.03 -11.16
N LYS A 129 32.22 2.40 -10.37
CA LYS A 129 33.66 2.66 -10.47
C LYS A 129 34.24 2.16 -11.79
N GLY A 130 33.84 0.97 -12.24
CA GLY A 130 34.24 0.41 -13.54
C GLY A 130 33.80 1.28 -14.71
N ASN A 131 32.57 1.77 -14.70
CA ASN A 131 32.08 2.65 -15.77
C ASN A 131 32.84 3.98 -15.82
N LYS A 132 33.14 4.58 -14.65
CA LYS A 132 33.95 5.81 -14.59
C LYS A 132 35.38 5.61 -15.11
N SER A 133 36.01 4.45 -14.84
CA SER A 133 37.36 4.17 -15.33
C SER A 133 37.37 3.97 -16.85
N VAL A 134 36.40 3.25 -17.40
CA VAL A 134 36.22 3.08 -18.86
C VAL A 134 35.99 4.43 -19.54
N LEU A 135 35.10 5.27 -19.01
CA LEU A 135 34.85 6.61 -19.54
C LEU A 135 36.13 7.47 -19.50
N LYS A 136 36.87 7.47 -18.38
CA LYS A 136 38.14 8.20 -18.26
C LYS A 136 39.17 7.76 -19.31
N TYR A 137 39.26 6.46 -19.57
CA TYR A 137 40.14 5.91 -20.62
C TYR A 137 39.73 6.38 -22.01
N MET A 138 38.43 6.34 -22.35
CA MET A 138 37.93 6.81 -23.65
C MET A 138 38.14 8.32 -23.85
N PHE A 139 37.85 9.15 -22.84
CA PHE A 139 38.11 10.59 -22.88
C PHE A 139 39.60 10.94 -22.94
N GLY A 140 40.46 10.13 -22.31
CA GLY A 140 41.91 10.24 -22.44
C GLY A 140 42.38 10.03 -23.88
N LYS A 141 41.87 8.99 -24.56
CA LYS A 141 42.17 8.70 -25.97
C LYS A 141 41.65 9.78 -26.94
N LEU A 142 40.48 10.36 -26.66
CA LEU A 142 39.90 11.44 -27.47
C LEU A 142 40.66 12.77 -27.39
N LYS A 143 41.50 12.99 -26.37
CA LYS A 143 42.36 14.19 -26.25
C LYS A 143 43.67 14.11 -27.04
N PHE A 144 43.97 12.97 -27.68
CA PHE A 144 45.17 12.77 -28.50
C PHE A 144 44.87 12.79 -30.01
N TRP A 145 43.77 13.42 -30.42
CA TRP A 145 43.40 13.71 -31.80
C TRP A 145 43.10 15.19 -31.98
#